data_AF-A0A0S8HXA5-F1
#
_entry.id   AF-A0A0S8HXA5-F1
#
_cell.length_a   1.000
_cell.length_b   1.000
_cell.length_c   1.000
_cell.angle_alpha   90.00
_cell.angle_beta   90.00
_cell.angle_gamma   90.00
#
_symmetry.space_group_name_H-M   'P 1'
#
loop_
_entity.id
_entity.type
_entity.pdbx_description
1 polymer ?
#
loop_
_entity_poly.entity_id
_entity_poly.type
_entity_poly.pdbx_seq_one_letter_code
_entity_poly.pdbx_strand_id
1 'polypeptide(L)'
;MQTITPLSQPTELPSPLPIPSSITTATSPIQTSIQDIIFDGQLLLQVFYDHPTEIWTTSHPFDLIQPLFKDEEYSLGMAIWSHDGEWIAFSKTALGCPTPSSSIWISRPDGSEARQVTNPIEGKINPNTEDCTGTLLHPAAPLAWSDDDSSMAIRMYGPHILDLETGEVQEFFPKDILEADGLDSEYAHDFLGWRYFSPRGNRALLMTIDIDNSPVLLWTSLEDPDNTFILHPPSEFEGQYLGRADGLAWSPYGKTILVADQANDTNYLWMVNVESDEWQIVAEVMSGRSLLKARLSRIEINAKQYLGRWMVSGLRGGGGLLILAQMILPSTSFLQTHGTQYIRYPSRLTGEVI
;
A
#
# COMPACT_ATOMS: atom_id res chain seq x y z
N MET A 1 -26.48 2.81 -66.88
CA MET A 1 -26.48 1.33 -66.79
C MET A 1 -25.33 0.96 -65.88
N GLN A 2 -25.61 0.65 -64.61
CA GLN A 2 -24.60 0.20 -63.66
C GLN A 2 -24.57 -1.33 -63.68
N THR A 3 -23.40 -1.87 -63.98
CA THR A 3 -23.12 -3.30 -64.05
C THR A 3 -22.93 -3.83 -62.62
N ILE A 4 -23.85 -4.70 -62.16
CA ILE A 4 -23.76 -5.34 -60.85
C ILE A 4 -22.86 -6.58 -61.00
N THR A 5 -21.72 -6.57 -60.31
CA THR A 5 -20.81 -7.72 -60.19
C THR A 5 -21.41 -8.73 -59.21
N PRO A 6 -21.48 -10.03 -59.53
CA PRO A 6 -22.05 -11.02 -58.61
C PRO A 6 -21.08 -11.32 -57.46
N LEU A 7 -21.62 -11.46 -56.24
CA LEU A 7 -20.88 -11.88 -55.05
C LEU A 7 -20.31 -13.29 -55.23
N SER A 8 -19.01 -13.42 -54.96
CA SER A 8 -18.28 -14.69 -54.85
C SER A 8 -18.88 -15.55 -53.73
N GLN A 9 -19.06 -16.84 -54.00
CA GLN A 9 -19.52 -17.81 -53.00
C GLN A 9 -18.49 -18.02 -51.87
N PRO A 10 -18.92 -18.40 -50.65
CA PRO A 10 -18.02 -18.63 -49.54
C PRO A 10 -17.19 -19.89 -49.77
N THR A 11 -15.87 -19.77 -49.65
CA THR A 11 -14.92 -20.88 -49.63
C THR A 11 -15.22 -21.79 -48.44
N GLU A 12 -15.46 -23.08 -48.70
CA GLU A 12 -15.62 -24.09 -47.65
C GLU A 12 -14.40 -24.10 -46.70
N LEU A 13 -14.66 -24.02 -45.39
CA LEU A 13 -13.65 -24.16 -44.36
C LEU A 13 -13.08 -25.60 -44.38
N PRO A 14 -11.74 -25.78 -44.29
CA PRO A 14 -11.15 -27.09 -44.20
C PRO A 14 -11.61 -27.82 -42.94
N SER A 15 -11.84 -29.12 -43.07
CA SER A 15 -12.25 -29.99 -41.97
C SER A 15 -11.22 -29.97 -40.82
N PRO A 16 -11.66 -30.04 -39.55
CA PRO A 16 -10.75 -30.02 -38.41
C PRO A 16 -9.83 -31.24 -38.42
N LEU A 17 -8.54 -30.99 -38.14
CA LEU A 17 -7.53 -32.04 -38.00
C LEU A 17 -7.85 -32.95 -36.79
N PRO A 18 -7.56 -34.25 -36.87
CA PRO A 18 -7.77 -35.18 -35.76
C PRO A 18 -6.89 -34.82 -34.56
N ILE A 19 -7.51 -34.74 -33.38
CA ILE A 19 -6.84 -34.43 -32.11
C ILE A 19 -5.98 -35.65 -31.69
N PRO A 20 -4.67 -35.50 -31.47
CA PRO A 20 -3.80 -36.59 -31.03
C PRO A 20 -4.20 -37.06 -29.62
N SER A 21 -4.58 -38.34 -29.53
CA SER A 21 -5.07 -38.98 -28.31
C SER A 21 -3.93 -39.55 -27.47
N SER A 22 -3.04 -38.72 -26.93
CA SER A 22 -2.14 -39.11 -25.82
C SER A 22 -1.26 -37.92 -25.40
N ILE A 23 -1.73 -37.13 -24.43
CA ILE A 23 -0.84 -36.26 -23.64
C ILE A 23 -0.44 -37.07 -22.41
N THR A 24 0.78 -37.58 -22.42
CA THR A 24 1.40 -38.23 -21.26
C THR A 24 1.84 -37.13 -20.31
N THR A 25 1.07 -36.91 -19.24
CA THR A 25 1.37 -35.91 -18.21
C THR A 25 2.59 -36.37 -17.40
N ALA A 26 3.79 -35.97 -17.81
CA ALA A 26 4.99 -36.12 -17.00
C ALA A 26 4.97 -35.07 -15.88
N THR A 27 4.33 -35.40 -14.76
CA THR A 27 4.41 -34.62 -13.52
C THR A 27 5.75 -34.91 -12.84
N SER A 28 6.82 -34.29 -13.30
CA SER A 28 8.02 -34.14 -12.47
C SER A 28 7.72 -33.05 -11.43
N PRO A 29 7.77 -33.34 -10.12
CA PRO A 29 7.66 -32.29 -9.12
C PRO A 29 8.86 -31.36 -9.27
N ILE A 30 8.62 -30.13 -9.72
CA ILE A 30 9.60 -29.04 -9.58
C ILE A 30 9.64 -28.73 -8.08
N GLN A 31 10.53 -29.42 -7.38
CA GLN A 31 10.82 -29.19 -5.98
C GLN A 31 11.88 -28.08 -5.92
N THR A 32 11.50 -26.86 -6.30
CA THR A 32 12.28 -25.68 -5.93
C THR A 32 12.21 -25.56 -4.42
N SER A 33 13.33 -25.81 -3.72
CA SER A 33 13.45 -25.52 -2.29
C SER A 33 13.19 -24.03 -2.11
N ILE A 34 12.06 -23.69 -1.49
CA ILE A 34 11.73 -22.32 -1.05
C ILE A 34 12.80 -21.75 -0.09
N GLN A 35 13.72 -22.59 0.40
CA GLN A 35 14.79 -22.20 1.32
C GLN A 35 15.92 -21.37 0.70
N ASP A 36 15.98 -21.20 -0.63
CA ASP A 36 17.08 -20.47 -1.28
C ASP A 36 16.63 -19.16 -1.96
N ILE A 37 15.54 -18.53 -1.51
CA ILE A 37 15.32 -17.09 -1.81
C ILE A 37 16.26 -16.31 -0.89
N ILE A 38 17.55 -16.34 -1.22
CA ILE A 38 18.56 -15.49 -0.59
C ILE A 38 18.36 -14.09 -1.18
N PHE A 39 18.01 -13.14 -0.33
CA PHE A 39 18.13 -11.73 -0.69
C PHE A 39 19.62 -11.39 -0.66
N ASP A 40 20.29 -11.49 -1.81
CA ASP A 40 21.69 -11.10 -1.98
C ASP A 40 21.90 -9.57 -1.95
N GLY A 41 20.82 -8.80 -1.77
CA GLY A 41 20.84 -7.34 -1.73
C GLY A 41 21.14 -6.76 -0.34
N GLN A 42 21.67 -5.54 -0.33
CA GLN A 42 21.71 -4.71 0.87
C GLN A 42 20.31 -4.21 1.21
N LEU A 43 19.98 -4.16 2.50
CA LEU A 43 18.78 -3.53 3.02
C LEU A 43 19.09 -2.12 3.51
N LEU A 44 18.08 -1.25 3.41
CA LEU A 44 18.10 0.08 3.99
C LEU A 44 17.36 0.09 5.31
N LEU A 45 17.96 0.70 6.33
CA LEU A 45 17.34 0.94 7.62
C LEU A 45 17.30 2.43 7.88
N GLN A 46 16.09 2.96 8.09
CA GLN A 46 15.89 4.33 8.55
C GLN A 46 15.51 4.30 10.03
N VAL A 47 16.22 5.08 10.85
CA VAL A 47 15.97 5.15 12.29
C VAL A 47 15.39 6.51 12.66
N PHE A 48 14.13 6.52 13.09
CA PHE A 48 13.43 7.71 13.55
C PHE A 48 13.74 7.95 15.04
N TYR A 49 14.64 8.90 15.33
CA TYR A 49 14.83 9.48 16.67
C TYR A 49 14.27 10.90 16.69
N ASP A 50 14.16 11.52 17.88
CA ASP A 50 13.71 12.91 18.14
C ASP A 50 14.69 13.99 17.56
N HIS A 51 15.29 13.71 16.40
CA HIS A 51 16.36 14.43 15.67
C HIS A 51 17.77 14.30 16.27
N PRO A 52 18.83 14.18 15.43
CA PRO A 52 18.83 13.98 13.96
C PRO A 52 18.53 12.53 13.54
N THR A 53 17.93 12.35 12.36
CA THR A 53 17.68 11.03 11.75
C THR A 53 18.86 10.61 10.88
N GLU A 54 19.18 9.32 10.91
CA GLU A 54 20.33 8.73 10.22
C GLU A 54 19.87 7.67 9.21
N ILE A 55 20.62 7.52 8.11
CA ILE A 55 20.41 6.45 7.12
C ILE A 55 21.48 5.40 7.34
N TRP A 56 21.06 4.14 7.46
CA TRP A 56 21.93 3.00 7.69
C TRP A 56 21.72 1.96 6.59
N THR A 57 22.78 1.24 6.23
CA THR A 57 22.70 0.08 5.35
C THR A 57 23.09 -1.18 6.11
N THR A 58 22.56 -2.31 5.67
CA THR A 58 22.98 -3.62 6.14
C THR A 58 22.97 -4.63 5.01
N SER A 59 23.80 -5.66 5.06
CA SER A 59 23.81 -6.75 4.09
C SER A 59 23.37 -8.05 4.76
N HIS A 60 22.62 -8.91 4.07
CA HIS A 60 22.38 -10.28 4.55
C HIS A 60 23.74 -10.98 4.79
N PRO A 61 23.95 -11.69 5.90
CA PRO A 61 22.97 -12.16 6.92
C PRO A 61 22.68 -11.17 8.07
N PHE A 62 22.74 -9.86 7.83
CA PHE A 62 22.52 -8.76 8.77
C PHE A 62 23.57 -8.67 9.88
N ASP A 63 24.77 -9.17 9.60
CA ASP A 63 25.93 -9.11 10.48
C ASP A 63 26.71 -7.80 10.37
N LEU A 64 26.50 -7.07 9.27
CA LEU A 64 27.11 -5.76 9.02
C LEU A 64 26.04 -4.68 8.99
N ILE A 65 26.08 -3.76 9.95
CA ILE A 65 25.23 -2.56 9.99
C ILE A 65 26.17 -1.35 9.95
N GLN A 66 26.02 -0.47 8.95
CA GLN A 66 26.90 0.68 8.76
C GLN A 66 26.09 1.97 8.63
N PRO A 67 26.48 3.06 9.33
CA PRO A 67 25.86 4.35 9.12
C PRO A 67 26.31 4.86 7.75
N LEU A 68 25.35 5.12 6.87
CA LEU A 68 25.61 5.66 5.54
C LEU A 68 25.71 7.19 5.60
N PHE A 69 24.74 7.81 6.27
CA PHE A 69 24.68 9.26 6.43
C PHE A 69 24.29 9.64 7.84
N LYS A 70 25.07 10.57 8.39
CA LYS A 70 24.83 11.24 9.66
C LYS A 70 25.17 12.71 9.50
N ASP A 71 24.21 13.56 9.84
CA ASP A 71 24.37 15.01 9.76
C ASP A 71 23.60 15.64 10.92
N GLU A 72 24.27 16.41 11.78
CA GLU A 72 23.66 16.99 12.98
C GLU A 72 22.80 18.22 12.65
N GLU A 73 23.02 18.82 11.48
CA GLU A 73 22.28 20.00 11.03
C GLU A 73 21.07 19.61 10.17
N TYR A 74 20.88 18.32 9.87
CA TYR A 74 19.84 17.85 8.97
C TYR A 74 19.09 16.64 9.52
N SER A 75 17.81 16.55 9.20
CA SER A 75 17.02 15.34 9.33
C SER A 75 17.01 14.62 7.99
N LEU A 76 17.50 13.39 7.97
CA LEU A 76 17.40 12.50 6.80
C LEU A 76 16.05 11.78 6.81
N GLY A 77 15.29 11.97 5.74
CA GLY A 77 13.96 11.40 5.58
C GLY A 77 13.98 10.06 4.85
N MET A 78 12.84 9.73 4.24
CA MET A 78 12.65 8.47 3.54
C MET A 78 13.76 8.23 2.53
N ALA A 79 14.22 6.99 2.47
CA ALA A 79 15.27 6.58 1.56
C ALA A 79 14.83 5.33 0.79
N ILE A 80 15.22 5.23 -0.48
CA ILE A 80 14.81 4.16 -1.41
C ILE A 80 15.98 3.80 -2.33
N TRP A 81 16.09 2.51 -2.67
CA TRP A 81 17.06 2.00 -3.63
C TRP A 81 16.57 2.19 -5.07
N SER A 82 17.49 2.48 -5.99
CA SER A 82 17.27 2.27 -7.43
C SER A 82 17.12 0.79 -7.74
N HIS A 83 16.55 0.45 -8.90
CA HIS A 83 16.32 -0.94 -9.30
C HIS A 83 17.61 -1.68 -9.59
N ASP A 84 18.59 -1.00 -10.18
CA ASP A 84 19.94 -1.52 -10.39
C ASP A 84 20.75 -1.68 -9.09
N GLY A 85 20.28 -1.13 -7.97
CA GLY A 85 20.98 -1.13 -6.68
C GLY A 85 22.23 -0.25 -6.65
N GLU A 86 22.45 0.57 -7.68
CA GLU A 86 23.60 1.45 -7.80
C GLU A 86 23.44 2.78 -7.06
N TRP A 87 22.21 3.14 -6.69
CA TRP A 87 21.86 4.41 -6.08
C TRP A 87 20.90 4.25 -4.91
N ILE A 88 21.01 5.17 -3.96
CA ILE A 88 20.05 5.38 -2.89
C ILE A 88 19.58 6.83 -3.00
N ALA A 89 18.28 7.03 -3.18
CA ALA A 89 17.66 8.34 -3.07
C ALA A 89 17.16 8.56 -1.66
N PHE A 90 17.27 9.78 -1.14
CA PHE A 90 16.77 10.13 0.18
C PHE A 90 16.39 11.60 0.31
N SER A 91 15.50 11.91 1.26
CA SER A 91 15.25 13.31 1.65
C SER A 91 16.34 13.80 2.59
N LYS A 92 16.81 15.03 2.38
CA LYS A 92 17.64 15.75 3.35
C LYS A 92 16.96 17.07 3.70
N THR A 93 16.55 17.21 4.96
CA THR A 93 15.86 18.40 5.47
C THR A 93 16.76 19.17 6.44
N ALA A 94 17.00 20.45 6.19
CA ALA A 94 17.71 21.31 7.14
C ALA A 94 16.91 21.46 8.44
N LEU A 95 17.57 21.26 9.57
CA LEU A 95 17.01 21.49 10.89
C LEU A 95 17.07 22.99 11.24
N GLY A 96 16.00 23.50 11.84
CA GLY A 96 15.90 24.89 12.28
C GLY A 96 14.64 25.59 11.77
N CYS A 97 14.08 26.45 12.61
CA CYS A 97 13.01 27.38 12.23
C CYS A 97 13.65 28.69 11.70
N PRO A 98 12.98 29.48 10.84
CA PRO A 98 11.54 29.47 10.57
C PRO A 98 11.06 28.43 9.54
N THR A 99 11.86 28.07 8.54
CA THR A 99 11.44 27.17 7.46
C THR A 99 12.42 26.00 7.27
N PRO A 100 12.06 24.77 7.66
CA PRO A 100 12.85 23.60 7.27
C PRO A 100 12.81 23.51 5.75
N SER A 101 13.97 23.44 5.11
CA SER A 101 14.04 23.23 3.66
C SER A 101 14.43 21.79 3.40
N SER A 102 13.73 21.12 2.48
CA SER A 102 14.00 19.73 2.13
C SER A 102 14.33 19.59 0.66
N SER A 103 15.24 18.68 0.35
CA SER A 103 15.66 18.38 -1.00
C SER A 103 15.82 16.87 -1.16
N ILE A 104 15.69 16.38 -2.38
CA ILE A 104 16.02 15.02 -2.74
C ILE A 104 17.51 14.95 -3.05
N TRP A 105 18.17 13.96 -2.47
CA TRP A 105 19.56 13.63 -2.69
C TRP A 105 19.66 12.20 -3.20
N ILE A 106 20.72 11.92 -3.94
CA ILE A 106 21.10 10.55 -4.28
C ILE A 106 22.55 10.30 -3.89
N SER A 107 22.91 9.05 -3.64
CA SER A 107 24.29 8.63 -3.42
C SER A 107 24.52 7.18 -3.84
N ARG A 108 25.78 6.78 -3.92
CA ARG A 108 26.14 5.37 -3.98
C ARG A 108 25.84 4.64 -2.65
N PRO A 109 25.75 3.30 -2.67
CA PRO A 109 25.51 2.48 -1.48
C PRO A 109 26.57 2.56 -0.38
N ASP A 110 27.78 2.99 -0.74
CA ASP A 110 28.90 3.23 0.17
C ASP A 110 28.96 4.68 0.69
N GLY A 111 27.99 5.51 0.30
CA GLY A 111 27.85 6.91 0.71
C GLY A 111 28.64 7.88 -0.15
N SER A 112 29.42 7.37 -1.12
CA SER A 112 30.14 8.20 -2.09
C SER A 112 29.18 8.85 -3.09
N GLU A 113 29.69 9.86 -3.81
CA GLU A 113 28.96 10.59 -4.86
C GLU A 113 27.61 11.18 -4.41
N ALA A 114 27.45 11.44 -3.11
CA ALA A 114 26.26 12.06 -2.58
C ALA A 114 26.06 13.45 -3.22
N ARG A 115 24.92 13.64 -3.91
CA ARG A 115 24.59 14.89 -4.60
C ARG A 115 23.11 15.21 -4.49
N GLN A 116 22.80 16.49 -4.42
CA GLN A 116 21.44 17.02 -4.47
C GLN A 116 20.90 16.93 -5.90
N VAL A 117 19.65 16.48 -6.07
CA VAL A 117 19.00 16.33 -7.39
C VAL A 117 17.76 17.20 -7.58
N THR A 118 17.25 17.81 -6.51
CA THR A 118 16.18 18.83 -6.59
C THR A 118 16.61 20.11 -5.90
N ASN A 119 16.05 21.26 -6.29
CA ASN A 119 16.16 22.46 -5.48
C ASN A 119 15.58 22.25 -4.06
N PRO A 120 16.05 22.98 -3.04
CA PRO A 120 15.43 22.95 -1.72
C PRO A 120 14.00 23.49 -1.78
N ILE A 121 13.08 22.78 -1.13
CA ILE A 121 11.66 23.11 -1.02
C ILE A 121 11.42 23.56 0.40
N GLU A 122 10.93 24.79 0.55
CA GLU A 122 10.60 25.34 1.85
C GLU A 122 9.38 24.63 2.45
N GLY A 123 9.53 24.22 3.70
CA GLY A 123 8.45 23.74 4.55
C GLY A 123 7.44 24.84 4.85
N LYS A 124 6.15 24.49 4.91
CA LYS A 124 5.11 25.41 5.37
C LYS A 124 5.25 25.64 6.88
N ILE A 125 5.38 26.90 7.30
CA ILE A 125 5.27 27.28 8.71
C ILE A 125 3.81 27.20 9.12
N ASN A 126 3.51 26.70 10.32
CA ASN A 126 2.18 26.84 10.87
C ASN A 126 1.93 28.32 11.21
N PRO A 127 0.98 29.00 10.53
CA PRO A 127 0.78 30.44 10.73
C PRO A 127 0.24 30.79 12.12
N ASN A 128 -0.31 29.82 12.85
CA ASN A 128 -0.90 30.05 14.17
C ASN A 128 0.13 29.97 15.31
N THR A 129 1.17 29.17 15.12
CA THR A 129 2.20 28.89 16.14
C THR A 129 3.54 29.53 15.79
N GLU A 130 3.72 29.97 14.55
CA GLU A 130 5.01 30.38 13.97
C GLU A 130 6.10 29.30 14.14
N ASP A 131 5.67 28.07 14.39
CA ASP A 131 6.56 26.95 14.63
C ASP A 131 6.66 26.06 13.41
N CYS A 132 7.84 25.46 13.28
CA CYS A 132 8.14 24.47 12.27
C CYS A 132 7.91 23.03 12.78
N THR A 133 7.23 22.86 13.92
CA THR A 133 7.11 21.56 14.62
C THR A 133 5.99 20.65 14.09
N GLY A 134 5.20 21.11 13.10
CA GLY A 134 4.07 20.36 12.55
C GLY A 134 4.40 19.49 11.34
N THR A 135 4.43 18.16 11.56
CA THR A 135 4.12 17.01 10.67
C THR A 135 4.69 16.93 9.23
N LEU A 136 5.35 17.95 8.70
CA LEU A 136 5.92 17.96 7.35
C LEU A 136 7.41 18.28 7.41
N LEU A 137 8.15 17.52 8.24
CA LEU A 137 9.61 17.61 8.30
C LEU A 137 10.28 17.21 6.98
N HIS A 138 9.57 16.55 6.07
CA HIS A 138 10.09 16.17 4.75
C HIS A 138 9.08 16.56 3.68
N PRO A 139 8.97 17.86 3.30
CA PRO A 139 8.11 18.29 2.21
C PRO A 139 8.49 17.63 0.89
N ALA A 140 9.76 17.20 0.73
CA ALA A 140 10.23 16.40 -0.39
C ALA A 140 10.52 14.97 0.06
N ALA A 141 9.94 13.95 -0.58
CA ALA A 141 10.28 12.55 -0.31
C ALA A 141 10.39 11.70 -1.59
N PRO A 142 11.47 10.93 -1.79
CA PRO A 142 11.59 10.04 -2.92
C PRO A 142 10.78 8.77 -2.66
N LEU A 143 9.85 8.40 -3.55
CA LEU A 143 8.92 7.30 -3.31
C LEU A 143 9.22 6.04 -4.11
N ALA A 144 9.58 6.18 -5.39
CA ALA A 144 9.98 5.08 -6.25
C ALA A 144 10.78 5.57 -7.46
N TRP A 145 11.62 4.69 -7.99
CA TRP A 145 12.33 4.86 -9.25
C TRP A 145 11.49 4.29 -10.40
N SER A 146 11.68 4.80 -11.62
CA SER A 146 11.24 4.11 -12.85
C SER A 146 12.02 2.81 -13.07
N ASP A 147 11.52 1.92 -13.93
CA ASP A 147 12.18 0.63 -14.24
C ASP A 147 13.59 0.82 -14.82
N ASP A 148 13.82 1.95 -15.50
CA ASP A 148 15.08 2.33 -16.15
C ASP A 148 15.96 3.27 -15.29
N ASP A 149 15.53 3.54 -14.05
CA ASP A 149 16.19 4.44 -13.10
C ASP A 149 16.45 5.88 -13.65
N SER A 150 15.76 6.31 -14.70
CA SER A 150 15.91 7.65 -15.31
C SER A 150 15.03 8.71 -14.64
N SER A 151 13.95 8.29 -13.98
CA SER A 151 12.96 9.15 -13.35
C SER A 151 12.58 8.64 -11.96
N MET A 152 11.97 9.51 -11.17
CA MET A 152 11.57 9.20 -9.80
C MET A 152 10.23 9.83 -9.44
N ALA A 153 9.32 9.03 -8.92
CA ALA A 153 8.14 9.53 -8.28
C ALA A 153 8.52 10.13 -6.92
N ILE A 154 8.17 11.39 -6.71
CA ILE A 154 8.45 12.10 -5.46
C ILE A 154 7.17 12.71 -4.90
N ARG A 155 7.17 12.93 -3.58
CA ARG A 155 6.14 13.70 -2.88
C ARG A 155 6.65 15.11 -2.64
N MET A 156 5.93 16.12 -3.12
CA MET A 156 6.18 17.54 -2.89
C MET A 156 4.88 18.31 -2.66
N TYR A 157 4.26 18.15 -1.48
CA TYR A 157 2.87 18.57 -1.20
C TYR A 157 1.79 17.94 -2.12
N GLY A 158 2.19 17.02 -2.97
CA GLY A 158 1.38 16.32 -3.97
C GLY A 158 2.30 15.39 -4.79
N PRO A 159 1.74 14.63 -5.72
CA PRO A 159 2.50 13.74 -6.58
C PRO A 159 3.29 14.54 -7.63
N HIS A 160 4.59 14.30 -7.69
CA HIS A 160 5.46 14.85 -8.72
C HIS A 160 6.32 13.74 -9.32
N ILE A 161 6.87 14.00 -10.51
CA ILE A 161 7.87 13.19 -11.18
C ILE A 161 9.13 14.04 -11.32
N LEU A 162 10.27 13.48 -10.93
CA LEU A 162 11.60 14.05 -11.10
C LEU A 162 12.32 13.32 -12.22
N ASP A 163 12.75 14.06 -13.23
CA ASP A 163 13.69 13.58 -14.24
C ASP A 163 15.12 13.73 -13.70
N LEU A 164 15.87 12.62 -13.62
CA LEU A 164 17.17 12.60 -12.95
C LEU A 164 18.33 13.07 -13.81
N GLU A 165 18.15 13.12 -15.13
CA GLU A 165 19.14 13.64 -16.08
C GLU A 165 19.12 15.17 -16.06
N THR A 166 17.94 15.76 -16.12
CA THR A 166 17.71 17.21 -16.21
C THR A 166 17.55 17.87 -14.85
N GLY A 167 17.12 17.12 -13.82
CA GLY A 167 16.70 17.66 -12.53
C GLY A 167 15.35 18.39 -12.57
N GLU A 168 14.61 18.28 -13.67
CA GLU A 168 13.29 18.88 -13.82
C GLU A 168 12.27 18.15 -12.93
N VAL A 169 11.46 18.92 -12.22
CA VAL A 169 10.38 18.42 -11.38
C VAL A 169 9.06 18.85 -12.00
N GLN A 170 8.25 17.87 -12.37
CA GLN A 170 6.92 18.07 -12.94
C GLN A 170 5.85 17.62 -11.95
N GLU A 171 4.83 18.45 -11.75
CA GLU A 171 3.62 18.04 -11.03
C GLU A 171 2.88 16.98 -11.84
N PHE A 172 2.53 15.87 -11.20
CA PHE A 172 1.75 14.81 -11.82
C PHE A 172 0.26 15.01 -11.48
N PHE A 173 -0.52 15.47 -12.45
CA PHE A 173 -1.96 15.60 -12.29
C PHE A 173 -2.69 15.14 -13.55
N PRO A 174 -3.36 13.97 -13.53
CA PRO A 174 -4.03 13.40 -14.69
C PRO A 174 -5.39 14.09 -14.89
N LYS A 175 -5.37 15.39 -15.18
CA LYS A 175 -6.56 16.25 -15.18
C LYS A 175 -7.62 15.74 -16.14
N ASP A 176 -7.25 15.46 -17.38
CA ASP A 176 -8.19 15.06 -18.42
C ASP A 176 -8.91 13.75 -18.08
N ILE A 177 -8.23 12.83 -17.39
CA ILE A 177 -8.79 11.55 -16.91
C ILE A 177 -9.79 11.80 -15.79
N LEU A 178 -9.44 12.66 -14.82
CA LEU A 178 -10.34 13.04 -13.73
C LEU A 178 -11.56 13.82 -14.24
N GLU A 179 -11.37 14.75 -15.19
CA GLU A 179 -12.46 15.50 -15.84
C GLU A 179 -13.45 14.56 -16.54
N ALA A 180 -12.96 13.55 -17.25
CA ALA A 180 -13.80 12.60 -17.99
C ALA A 180 -14.77 11.83 -17.10
N ASP A 181 -14.39 11.54 -15.85
CA ASP A 181 -15.21 10.84 -14.86
C ASP A 181 -15.94 11.80 -13.89
N GLY A 182 -15.90 13.11 -14.15
CA GLY A 182 -16.58 14.11 -13.33
C GLY A 182 -15.91 14.35 -11.96
N LEU A 183 -14.63 14.03 -11.85
CA LEU A 183 -13.80 14.16 -10.65
C LEU A 183 -12.88 15.38 -10.65
N ASP A 184 -12.95 16.25 -11.67
CA ASP A 184 -12.18 17.50 -11.71
C ASP A 184 -12.69 18.50 -10.68
N SER A 185 -12.09 18.44 -9.50
CA SER A 185 -12.30 19.36 -8.41
C SER A 185 -10.98 19.67 -7.73
N GLU A 186 -10.85 20.89 -7.21
CA GLU A 186 -9.74 21.27 -6.33
C GLU A 186 -9.61 20.28 -5.16
N TYR A 187 -10.73 19.72 -4.72
CA TYR A 187 -10.77 18.66 -3.71
C TYR A 187 -10.07 17.37 -4.16
N ALA A 188 -10.35 16.87 -5.36
CA ALA A 188 -9.66 15.69 -5.88
C ALA A 188 -8.17 15.96 -6.12
N HIS A 189 -7.80 17.18 -6.51
CA HIS A 189 -6.40 17.59 -6.66
C HIS A 189 -5.65 17.58 -5.32
N ASP A 190 -6.20 18.23 -4.29
CA ASP A 190 -5.60 18.35 -2.95
C ASP A 190 -5.35 17.01 -2.26
N PHE A 191 -6.16 15.99 -2.58
CA PHE A 191 -6.06 14.66 -1.96
C PHE A 191 -5.39 13.61 -2.86
N LEU A 192 -5.05 13.96 -4.10
CA LEU A 192 -4.31 13.07 -4.97
C LEU A 192 -2.92 12.82 -4.38
N GLY A 193 -2.54 11.55 -4.30
CA GLY A 193 -1.20 11.21 -3.83
C GLY A 193 -0.78 9.80 -4.21
N TRP A 194 0.53 9.65 -4.37
CA TRP A 194 1.20 8.36 -4.49
C TRP A 194 0.92 7.48 -3.28
N ARG A 195 0.48 6.23 -3.53
CA ARG A 195 0.21 5.24 -2.47
C ARG A 195 1.18 4.09 -2.50
N TYR A 196 1.27 3.39 -3.63
CA TYR A 196 2.10 2.19 -3.76
C TYR A 196 2.72 2.10 -5.14
N PHE A 197 3.87 1.44 -5.23
CA PHE A 197 4.55 1.21 -6.49
C PHE A 197 4.72 -0.28 -6.73
N SER A 198 4.72 -0.70 -7.99
CA SER A 198 5.08 -2.07 -8.35
C SER A 198 6.50 -2.39 -7.88
N PRO A 199 6.88 -3.66 -7.74
CA PRO A 199 8.22 -4.03 -7.33
C PRO A 199 9.33 -3.60 -8.31
N ARG A 200 8.96 -3.19 -9.53
CA ARG A 200 9.87 -2.59 -10.51
C ARG A 200 9.77 -1.07 -10.58
N GLY A 201 8.81 -0.48 -9.87
CA GLY A 201 8.67 0.96 -9.73
C GLY A 201 8.10 1.70 -10.94
N ASN A 202 8.11 1.14 -12.16
CA ASN A 202 7.42 1.76 -13.30
C ASN A 202 5.92 1.94 -13.11
N ARG A 203 5.30 1.22 -12.17
CA ARG A 203 3.87 1.31 -11.95
C ARG A 203 3.52 1.93 -10.62
N ALA A 204 2.70 2.97 -10.61
CA ALA A 204 2.24 3.63 -9.41
C ALA A 204 0.71 3.54 -9.26
N LEU A 205 0.27 3.18 -8.06
CA LEU A 205 -1.11 3.35 -7.60
C LEU A 205 -1.21 4.72 -6.91
N LEU A 206 -2.12 5.55 -7.39
CA LEU A 206 -2.55 6.77 -6.72
C LEU A 206 -3.90 6.57 -6.08
N MET A 207 -4.18 7.43 -5.11
CA MET A 207 -5.52 7.55 -4.57
C MET A 207 -5.85 9.03 -4.41
N THR A 208 -7.09 9.37 -4.77
CA THR A 208 -7.75 10.61 -4.40
C THR A 208 -9.10 10.30 -3.75
N ILE A 209 -9.91 11.30 -3.46
CA ILE A 209 -11.27 11.17 -2.96
C ILE A 209 -12.23 12.00 -3.82
N ASP A 210 -13.44 11.50 -4.01
CA ASP A 210 -14.52 12.24 -4.65
C ASP A 210 -15.21 13.22 -3.67
N ILE A 211 -16.24 13.92 -4.15
CA ILE A 211 -17.01 14.89 -3.36
C ILE A 211 -17.78 14.25 -2.18
N ASP A 212 -18.06 12.95 -2.27
CA ASP A 212 -18.73 12.17 -1.23
C ASP A 212 -17.73 11.53 -0.24
N ASN A 213 -16.43 11.83 -0.38
CA ASN A 213 -15.29 11.22 0.33
C ASN A 213 -15.08 9.74 0.02
N SER A 214 -15.57 9.25 -1.12
CA SER A 214 -15.29 7.90 -1.58
C SER A 214 -13.87 7.86 -2.18
N PRO A 215 -13.06 6.85 -1.84
CA PRO A 215 -11.73 6.72 -2.41
C PRO A 215 -11.81 6.40 -3.90
N VAL A 216 -11.05 7.13 -4.71
CA VAL A 216 -10.85 6.86 -6.13
C VAL A 216 -9.44 6.33 -6.31
N LEU A 217 -9.30 5.14 -6.88
CA LEU A 217 -8.02 4.53 -7.17
C LEU A 217 -7.64 4.81 -8.63
N LEU A 218 -6.40 5.26 -8.83
CA LEU A 218 -5.83 5.43 -10.16
C LEU A 218 -4.56 4.62 -10.27
N TRP A 219 -4.29 4.15 -11.48
CA TRP A 219 -3.05 3.48 -11.83
C TRP A 219 -2.39 4.28 -12.98
N THR A 220 -1.08 4.58 -12.88
CA THR A 220 -0.30 5.29 -13.91
C THR A 220 1.13 4.78 -14.10
N SER A 221 1.59 4.69 -15.34
CA SER A 221 2.98 4.35 -15.65
C SER A 221 3.89 5.57 -15.45
N LEU A 222 5.00 5.41 -14.73
CA LEU A 222 5.99 6.48 -14.61
C LEU A 222 6.69 6.79 -15.95
N GLU A 223 6.77 5.81 -16.85
CA GLU A 223 7.34 6.00 -18.20
C GLU A 223 6.34 6.63 -19.18
N ASP A 224 5.04 6.48 -18.90
CA ASP A 224 3.96 6.98 -19.75
C ASP A 224 2.83 7.52 -18.86
N PRO A 225 3.05 8.68 -18.21
CA PRO A 225 2.10 9.23 -17.23
C PRO A 225 0.75 9.61 -17.86
N ASP A 226 0.74 9.85 -19.18
CA ASP A 226 -0.48 10.13 -19.95
C ASP A 226 -1.39 8.89 -20.04
N ASN A 227 -0.84 7.69 -19.85
CA ASN A 227 -1.57 6.42 -19.85
C ASN A 227 -2.08 6.07 -18.44
N THR A 228 -2.79 7.02 -17.83
CA THR A 228 -3.41 6.87 -16.50
C THR A 228 -4.85 6.38 -16.61
N PHE A 229 -5.25 5.48 -15.71
CA PHE A 229 -6.61 4.95 -15.64
C PHE A 229 -7.20 5.03 -14.24
N ILE A 230 -8.50 5.31 -14.17
CA ILE A 230 -9.29 5.13 -12.95
C ILE A 230 -9.74 3.67 -12.89
N LEU A 231 -9.53 3.03 -11.73
CA LEU A 231 -10.03 1.68 -11.48
C LEU A 231 -11.47 1.77 -10.99
N HIS A 232 -12.36 0.95 -11.56
CA HIS A 232 -13.79 0.96 -11.27
C HIS A 232 -14.15 -0.24 -10.40
N PRO A 233 -14.03 -0.11 -9.06
CA PRO A 233 -14.37 -1.21 -8.17
C PRO A 233 -15.82 -1.64 -8.35
N PRO A 234 -16.13 -2.94 -8.24
CA PRO A 234 -17.49 -3.44 -8.34
C PRO A 234 -18.33 -2.93 -7.15
N SER A 235 -19.66 -2.93 -7.29
CA SER A 235 -20.56 -2.33 -6.28
C SER A 235 -20.49 -2.97 -4.89
N GLU A 236 -19.98 -4.20 -4.79
CA GLU A 236 -19.77 -4.92 -3.54
C GLU A 236 -18.52 -4.44 -2.76
N PHE A 237 -17.63 -3.71 -3.42
CA PHE A 237 -16.44 -3.13 -2.82
C PHE A 237 -16.81 -1.86 -2.06
N GLU A 238 -16.68 -1.87 -0.73
CA GLU A 238 -17.07 -0.72 0.10
C GLU A 238 -15.92 0.29 0.25
N GLY A 239 -14.66 -0.14 0.12
CA GLY A 239 -13.49 0.74 0.14
C GLY A 239 -13.23 1.44 1.49
N GLN A 240 -13.97 1.09 2.55
CA GLN A 240 -13.98 1.79 3.83
C GLN A 240 -12.60 1.87 4.50
N TYR A 241 -11.72 0.92 4.18
CA TYR A 241 -10.38 0.80 4.77
C TYR A 241 -9.25 1.10 3.80
N LEU A 242 -9.56 1.48 2.56
CA LEU A 242 -8.54 1.96 1.62
C LEU A 242 -7.81 3.16 2.23
N GLY A 243 -6.49 3.08 2.28
CA GLY A 243 -5.62 4.13 2.80
C GLY A 243 -5.53 4.23 4.33
N ARG A 244 -6.24 3.40 5.11
CA ARG A 244 -6.10 3.35 6.59
C ARG A 244 -5.17 2.26 7.09
N ALA A 245 -5.04 1.16 6.35
CA ALA A 245 -4.14 0.07 6.65
C ALA A 245 -3.41 -0.30 5.36
N ASP A 246 -2.15 -0.74 5.47
CA ASP A 246 -1.32 -1.24 4.36
C ASP A 246 -1.88 -2.55 3.76
N GLY A 247 -3.09 -2.48 3.22
CA GLY A 247 -3.86 -3.58 2.65
C GLY A 247 -3.65 -3.74 1.16
N LEU A 248 -2.59 -3.16 0.60
CA LEU A 248 -2.31 -3.15 -0.83
C LEU A 248 -0.97 -3.82 -1.09
N ALA A 249 -0.95 -4.73 -2.07
CA ALA A 249 0.28 -5.39 -2.49
C ALA A 249 0.28 -5.62 -4.00
N TRP A 250 1.33 -5.16 -4.67
CA TRP A 250 1.53 -5.46 -6.09
C TRP A 250 2.05 -6.88 -6.27
N SER A 251 1.61 -7.53 -7.35
CA SER A 251 2.28 -8.72 -7.87
C SER A 251 3.72 -8.40 -8.30
N PRO A 252 4.63 -9.40 -8.31
CA PRO A 252 6.03 -9.21 -8.74
C PRO A 252 6.21 -8.57 -10.12
N TYR A 253 5.23 -8.73 -11.00
CA TYR A 253 5.26 -8.20 -12.37
C TYR A 253 4.44 -6.92 -12.55
N GLY A 254 3.86 -6.36 -11.48
CA GLY A 254 3.07 -5.13 -11.55
C GLY A 254 1.75 -5.25 -12.35
N LYS A 255 1.30 -6.45 -12.71
CA LYS A 255 0.06 -6.61 -13.50
C LYS A 255 -1.21 -6.65 -12.65
N THR A 256 -1.06 -7.18 -11.44
CA THR A 256 -2.16 -7.27 -10.49
C THR A 256 -1.80 -6.62 -9.17
N ILE A 257 -2.82 -6.11 -8.49
CA ILE A 257 -2.77 -5.68 -7.08
C ILE A 257 -3.69 -6.56 -6.25
N LEU A 258 -3.27 -6.86 -5.03
CA LEU A 258 -4.13 -7.38 -3.98
C LEU A 258 -4.62 -6.21 -3.14
N VAL A 259 -5.92 -6.16 -2.87
CA VAL A 259 -6.58 -5.10 -2.11
C VAL A 259 -7.40 -5.72 -0.99
N ALA A 260 -7.07 -5.40 0.25
CA ALA A 260 -7.90 -5.73 1.40
C ALA A 260 -9.08 -4.76 1.51
N ASP A 261 -10.27 -5.32 1.65
CA ASP A 261 -11.50 -4.57 1.85
C ASP A 261 -12.29 -5.18 3.01
N GLN A 262 -13.16 -4.39 3.61
CA GLN A 262 -14.13 -4.88 4.57
C GLN A 262 -15.48 -4.26 4.23
N ALA A 263 -16.40 -5.13 3.84
CA ALA A 263 -17.78 -4.76 3.62
C ALA A 263 -18.65 -5.45 4.66
N ASN A 264 -19.43 -4.66 5.40
CA ASN A 264 -20.22 -5.12 6.55
C ASN A 264 -19.35 -5.84 7.61
N ASP A 265 -19.69 -7.11 7.88
CA ASP A 265 -19.01 -7.96 8.84
C ASP A 265 -18.08 -8.98 8.13
N THR A 266 -17.70 -8.75 6.86
CA THR A 266 -16.84 -9.64 6.07
C THR A 266 -15.60 -8.90 5.55
N ASN A 267 -14.44 -9.54 5.66
CA ASN A 267 -13.20 -9.05 5.04
C ASN A 267 -12.98 -9.78 3.72
N TYR A 268 -12.66 -9.03 2.69
CA TYR A 268 -12.37 -9.54 1.35
C TYR A 268 -10.91 -9.27 1.01
N LEU A 269 -10.32 -10.20 0.28
CA LEU A 269 -9.08 -9.95 -0.45
C LEU A 269 -9.42 -9.97 -1.93
N TRP A 270 -9.35 -8.80 -2.54
CA TRP A 270 -9.55 -8.61 -3.97
C TRP A 270 -8.22 -8.76 -4.68
N MET A 271 -8.25 -9.35 -5.87
CA MET A 271 -7.19 -9.30 -6.87
C MET A 271 -7.72 -8.46 -8.02
N VAL A 272 -6.97 -7.43 -8.40
CA VAL A 272 -7.35 -6.51 -9.47
C VAL A 272 -6.28 -6.57 -10.54
N ASN A 273 -6.68 -6.87 -11.77
CA ASN A 273 -5.82 -6.67 -12.94
C ASN A 273 -5.92 -5.20 -13.34
N VAL A 274 -4.84 -4.44 -13.17
CA VAL A 274 -4.86 -2.98 -13.34
C VAL A 274 -4.96 -2.54 -14.81
N GLU A 275 -4.61 -3.42 -15.76
CA GLU A 275 -4.68 -3.11 -17.20
C GLU A 275 -6.09 -3.34 -17.77
N SER A 276 -6.79 -4.35 -17.28
CA SER A 276 -8.12 -4.72 -17.76
C SER A 276 -9.26 -4.28 -16.84
N ASP A 277 -8.93 -3.66 -15.69
CA ASP A 277 -9.87 -3.31 -14.62
C ASP A 277 -10.75 -4.50 -14.20
N GLU A 278 -10.15 -5.70 -14.15
CA GLU A 278 -10.85 -6.92 -13.75
C GLU A 278 -10.66 -7.18 -12.26
N TRP A 279 -11.76 -7.22 -11.51
CA TRP A 279 -11.78 -7.44 -10.07
C TRP A 279 -12.26 -8.85 -9.73
N GLN A 280 -11.51 -9.55 -8.88
CA GLN A 280 -11.84 -10.90 -8.44
C GLN A 280 -11.62 -11.06 -6.93
N ILE A 281 -12.60 -11.61 -6.22
CA ILE A 281 -12.42 -12.04 -4.83
C ILE A 281 -11.56 -13.32 -4.82
N VAL A 282 -10.40 -13.27 -4.19
CA VAL A 282 -9.50 -14.43 -4.02
C VAL A 282 -9.53 -15.01 -2.61
N ALA A 283 -9.99 -14.24 -1.62
CA ALA A 283 -10.29 -14.75 -0.28
C ALA A 283 -11.42 -13.95 0.39
N GLU A 284 -12.16 -14.63 1.26
CA GLU A 284 -13.22 -14.06 2.08
C GLU A 284 -13.13 -14.60 3.50
N VAL A 285 -13.19 -13.70 4.50
CA VAL A 285 -13.18 -14.06 5.92
C VAL A 285 -14.24 -13.27 6.67
N MET A 286 -15.28 -13.96 7.14
CA MET A 286 -16.25 -13.37 8.06
C MET A 286 -15.56 -12.92 9.36
N SER A 287 -15.81 -11.69 9.78
CA SER A 287 -15.33 -11.15 11.04
C SER A 287 -15.81 -11.99 12.23
N GLY A 288 -14.98 -12.06 13.28
CA GLY A 288 -15.28 -12.83 14.49
C GLY A 288 -16.61 -12.45 15.17
N ARG A 289 -17.05 -11.18 15.03
CA ARG A 289 -18.36 -10.73 15.53
C ARG A 289 -19.51 -11.41 14.78
N SER A 290 -19.41 -11.56 13.47
CA SER A 290 -20.40 -12.28 12.68
C SER A 290 -20.38 -13.77 12.89
N LEU A 291 -19.20 -14.39 13.02
CA LEU A 291 -19.11 -15.79 13.42
C LEU A 291 -19.75 -16.04 14.78
N LEU A 292 -19.59 -15.12 15.73
CA LEU A 292 -20.24 -15.20 17.04
C LEU A 292 -21.76 -15.03 16.91
N LYS A 293 -22.25 -14.02 16.18
CA LYS A 293 -23.69 -13.84 15.90
C LYS A 293 -24.29 -15.06 15.20
N ALA A 294 -23.62 -15.63 14.20
CA ALA A 294 -24.07 -16.82 13.46
C ALA A 294 -24.06 -18.08 14.33
N ARG A 295 -23.07 -18.22 15.23
CA ARG A 295 -23.07 -19.30 16.23
C ARG A 295 -24.20 -19.11 17.24
N LEU A 296 -24.42 -17.89 17.73
CA LEU A 296 -25.50 -17.57 18.67
C LEU A 296 -26.89 -17.77 18.06
N SER A 297 -27.10 -17.38 16.80
CA SER A 297 -28.38 -17.60 16.11
C SER A 297 -28.64 -19.09 15.86
N ARG A 298 -27.61 -19.89 15.54
CA ARG A 298 -27.73 -21.36 15.50
C ARG A 298 -28.06 -21.96 16.87
N ILE A 299 -27.46 -21.45 17.95
CA ILE A 299 -27.79 -21.85 19.32
C ILE A 299 -29.25 -21.50 19.64
N GLU A 300 -29.74 -20.33 19.23
CA GLU A 300 -31.12 -19.90 19.46
C GLU A 300 -32.14 -20.73 18.64
N ILE A 301 -31.83 -21.06 17.38
CA ILE A 301 -32.65 -21.94 16.53
C ILE A 301 -32.71 -23.35 17.12
N ASN A 302 -31.57 -23.89 17.56
CA ASN A 302 -31.52 -25.19 18.23
C ASN A 302 -32.28 -25.14 19.57
N ALA A 303 -32.14 -24.07 20.36
CA ALA A 303 -32.90 -23.89 21.59
C ALA A 303 -34.41 -23.85 21.31
N LYS A 304 -34.87 -23.19 20.25
CA LYS A 304 -36.29 -23.17 19.84
C LYS A 304 -36.77 -24.54 19.34
N GLN A 305 -35.93 -25.31 18.63
CA GLN A 305 -36.26 -26.69 18.24
C GLN A 305 -36.32 -27.65 19.44
N TYR A 306 -35.43 -27.52 20.41
CA TYR A 306 -35.42 -28.35 21.62
C TYR A 306 -36.48 -27.92 22.67
N LEU A 307 -36.85 -26.64 22.70
CA LEU A 307 -37.91 -26.11 23.57
C LEU A 307 -39.31 -26.21 22.94
N GLY A 308 -39.42 -26.65 21.69
CA GLY A 308 -40.67 -26.90 20.96
C GLY A 308 -41.56 -28.03 21.52
N ARG A 309 -41.35 -28.48 22.76
CA ARG A 309 -42.23 -29.44 23.46
C ARG A 309 -42.69 -29.02 24.86
N TRP A 310 -42.41 -27.79 25.29
CA TRP A 310 -43.00 -27.25 26.50
C TRP A 310 -44.04 -26.19 26.12
N MET A 311 -45.32 -26.55 26.25
CA MET A 311 -46.43 -25.60 26.21
C MET A 311 -46.18 -24.51 27.26
N VAL A 312 -45.92 -23.29 26.81
CA VAL A 312 -46.01 -22.10 27.65
C VAL A 312 -47.49 -21.74 27.77
N SER A 313 -48.17 -22.30 28.77
CA SER A 313 -49.42 -21.73 29.29
C SER A 313 -49.06 -20.59 30.24
N GLY A 314 -49.50 -19.38 29.91
CA GLY A 314 -49.07 -18.16 30.59
C GLY A 314 -49.56 -18.00 32.03
N LEU A 315 -48.86 -17.11 32.74
CA LEU A 315 -49.42 -16.34 33.85
C LEU A 315 -48.93 -14.90 33.71
N ARG A 316 -49.89 -13.97 33.58
CA ARG A 316 -49.66 -12.53 33.74
C ARG A 316 -49.31 -12.27 35.20
N GLY A 317 -48.14 -11.69 35.46
CA GLY A 317 -47.75 -11.15 36.76
C GLY A 317 -46.31 -10.67 36.69
N GLY A 318 -46.10 -9.37 36.94
CA GLY A 318 -44.79 -8.72 36.80
C GLY A 318 -43.70 -9.37 37.66
N GLY A 319 -42.55 -9.60 37.05
CA GLY A 319 -41.35 -10.14 37.69
C GLY A 319 -40.46 -10.79 36.64
N GLY A 320 -39.30 -10.19 36.37
CA GLY A 320 -38.38 -10.62 35.33
C GLY A 320 -37.92 -12.08 35.48
N LEU A 321 -37.95 -12.81 34.38
CA LEU A 321 -37.37 -14.15 34.28
C LEU A 321 -35.86 -14.01 34.01
N LEU A 322 -35.05 -14.24 35.03
CA LEU A 322 -33.60 -14.35 34.92
C LEU A 322 -33.25 -15.79 34.51
N ILE A 323 -32.84 -16.03 33.27
CA ILE A 323 -32.27 -17.33 32.86
C ILE A 323 -30.76 -17.27 33.13
N LEU A 324 -30.33 -17.94 34.20
CA LEU A 324 -28.92 -18.19 34.50
C LEU A 324 -28.43 -19.35 33.62
N ALA A 325 -27.75 -19.02 32.52
CA ALA A 325 -26.93 -19.98 31.78
C ALA A 325 -25.50 -19.90 32.33
N GLN A 326 -25.13 -20.89 33.14
CA GLN A 326 -23.78 -21.01 33.68
C GLN A 326 -22.88 -21.64 32.61
N MET A 327 -22.15 -20.81 31.87
CA MET A 327 -21.04 -21.27 31.02
C MET A 327 -19.75 -21.24 31.81
N ILE A 328 -19.10 -22.40 31.90
CA ILE A 328 -17.72 -22.56 32.36
C ILE A 328 -16.81 -21.92 31.28
N LEU A 329 -16.17 -20.80 31.61
CA LEU A 329 -15.12 -20.19 30.80
C LEU A 329 -13.77 -20.89 31.09
N PRO A 330 -12.98 -21.29 30.08
CA PRO A 330 -11.54 -21.41 30.26
C PRO A 330 -10.92 -20.00 30.15
N SER A 331 -10.25 -19.62 31.24
CA SER A 331 -9.12 -18.66 31.36
C SER A 331 -8.95 -17.59 30.27
N THR A 332 -9.11 -16.35 30.72
CA THR A 332 -8.66 -15.10 30.11
C THR A 332 -7.18 -15.14 29.69
N SER A 333 -6.91 -14.92 28.40
CA SER A 333 -5.67 -14.30 27.93
C SER A 333 -5.96 -12.83 27.63
N PHE A 334 -5.25 -11.94 28.34
CA PHE A 334 -5.29 -10.49 28.17
C PHE A 334 -4.90 -10.12 26.73
N LEU A 335 -5.79 -9.40 26.04
CA LEU A 335 -5.46 -8.62 24.85
C LEU A 335 -4.90 -7.28 25.33
N GLN A 336 -3.59 -7.14 25.19
CA GLN A 336 -2.86 -5.90 25.37
C GLN A 336 -3.16 -5.00 24.17
N THR A 337 -3.87 -3.91 24.40
CA THR A 337 -3.97 -2.80 23.44
C THR A 337 -2.59 -2.17 23.28
N HIS A 338 -2.18 -1.91 22.03
CA HIS A 338 -0.95 -1.17 21.70
C HIS A 338 -0.99 0.23 22.33
N GLY A 339 -0.41 0.35 23.52
CA GLY A 339 0.20 1.58 23.99
C GLY A 339 1.69 1.50 23.65
N THR A 340 2.21 2.55 23.02
CA THR A 340 3.63 2.79 22.81
C THR A 340 4.38 2.55 24.12
N GLN A 341 5.10 1.43 24.24
CA GLN A 341 5.98 1.19 25.37
C GLN A 341 7.32 1.86 25.06
N TYR A 342 7.62 2.94 25.77
CA TYR A 342 8.97 3.44 25.91
C TYR A 342 9.80 2.38 26.63
N ILE A 343 10.72 1.73 25.93
CA ILE A 343 11.81 0.98 26.58
C ILE A 343 12.78 2.03 27.12
N ARG A 344 12.65 2.33 28.41
CA ARG A 344 13.60 3.18 29.14
C ARG A 344 14.81 2.32 29.50
N TYR A 345 15.93 2.51 28.82
CA TYR A 345 17.20 1.93 29.26
C TYR A 345 17.62 2.57 30.59
N PRO A 346 18.12 1.79 31.57
CA PRO A 346 18.70 2.38 32.76
C PRO A 346 19.97 3.13 32.38
N SER A 347 20.02 4.42 32.73
CA SER A 347 21.22 5.22 32.80
C SER A 347 22.29 4.50 33.62
N ARG A 348 23.38 4.07 32.99
CA ARG A 348 24.60 3.73 33.73
C ARG A 348 25.40 5.01 33.97
N LEU A 349 25.36 5.41 35.24
CA LEU A 349 26.29 6.32 35.87
C LEU A 349 27.72 5.76 35.81
N THR A 350 28.65 6.64 35.44
CA THR A 350 30.00 6.85 35.98
C THR A 350 30.87 5.63 36.34
N GLY A 351 32.00 5.48 35.66
CA GLY A 351 33.17 4.74 36.11
C GLY A 351 34.43 5.41 35.58
N GLU A 352 35.37 5.68 36.48
CA GLU A 352 36.51 6.60 36.37
C GLU A 352 37.54 6.26 35.29
N VAL A 353 38.19 7.34 34.84
CA VAL A 353 39.50 7.34 34.18
C VAL A 353 40.57 6.96 35.21
N ILE A 354 41.39 5.96 34.88
CA ILE A 354 42.81 5.90 35.26
C ILE A 354 43.61 5.69 33.98
#